data_AF-A0A0E0HBD4-F1
#
_entry.id   AF-A0A0E0HBD4-F1
#
_cell.length_a   1.000
_cell.length_b   1.000
_cell.length_c   1.000
_cell.angle_alpha   90.00
_cell.angle_beta   90.00
_cell.angle_gamma   90.00
#
_symmetry.space_group_name_H-M   'P 1'
#
loop_
_entity.id
_entity.type
_entity.pdbx_description
1 polymer ?
#
loop_
_entity_poly.entity_id
_entity_poly.type
_entity_poly.pdbx_seq_one_letter_code
_entity_poly.pdbx_strand_id
1 'polypeptide(L)'
;MAVPRRVHVVLFVYITVILTAVAVHAQRDTCGAELNTFLPAPFNSSALLCKSVWNSFILRYSKLKSEDNITSIVLSAPYSSGWVGIGFSNDGKMVGSSAMVGWIDNQGRAYIKQYYLSNQTSSGVKVDEGKLLTTDVPSAAVLYGDNIYLVFQVKFPLHIARQTPNKFHLTEHDDKTTLSFDFSSGDSVSTYYPYQLKRNHGAFAIFGWGVLVPLGAIAARYLRHKDPLWYYLHVLVQFLGYIIGFAGVVSGIALYNRTHSNFTTHRSLGISVLALGSLQVIAFFLHPNNDSQVRKCWNQYHHCTTFLEVMMCTKLPKEGTCNGRLQMPTHHPNS
;
A
#
# COMPACT_ATOMS: atom_id res chain seq x y z
N MET A 1 48.27 -23.13 -13.83
CA MET A 1 47.44 -23.82 -12.82
C MET A 1 46.18 -24.30 -13.51
N ALA A 2 46.04 -25.61 -13.71
CA ALA A 2 44.88 -26.21 -14.38
C ALA A 2 43.74 -26.38 -13.38
N VAL A 3 42.61 -25.74 -13.63
CA VAL A 3 41.39 -25.93 -12.83
C VAL A 3 40.86 -27.36 -13.07
N PRO A 4 40.56 -28.15 -12.03
CA PRO A 4 40.21 -29.55 -12.19
C PRO A 4 38.85 -29.72 -12.91
N ARG A 5 38.83 -30.63 -13.90
CA ARG A 5 37.68 -30.99 -14.76
C ARG A 5 36.37 -31.29 -14.02
N ARG A 6 36.43 -31.65 -12.72
CA ARG A 6 35.26 -31.89 -11.87
C ARG A 6 34.44 -30.62 -11.57
N VAL A 7 35.06 -29.45 -11.56
CA VAL A 7 34.37 -28.17 -11.28
C VAL A 7 33.44 -27.79 -12.44
N HIS A 8 33.83 -28.09 -13.69
CA HIS A 8 33.00 -27.83 -14.85
C HIS A 8 31.73 -28.69 -14.88
N VAL A 9 31.80 -29.96 -14.48
CA VAL A 9 30.63 -30.86 -14.49
C VAL A 9 29.62 -30.46 -13.41
N VAL A 10 30.10 -30.11 -12.21
CA VAL A 10 29.21 -29.67 -11.12
C VAL A 10 28.55 -28.33 -11.46
N LEU A 11 29.30 -27.37 -12.03
CA LEU A 11 28.75 -26.08 -12.45
C LEU A 11 27.75 -26.22 -13.60
N PHE A 12 28.01 -27.11 -14.56
CA PHE A 12 27.11 -27.36 -15.68
C PHE A 12 25.81 -28.02 -15.22
N VAL A 13 25.88 -29.00 -14.31
CA VAL A 13 24.70 -29.63 -13.71
C VAL A 13 23.89 -28.61 -12.90
N TYR A 14 24.54 -27.73 -12.13
CA TYR A 14 23.87 -26.67 -11.37
C TYR A 14 23.19 -25.64 -12.28
N ILE A 15 23.83 -25.27 -13.39
CA ILE A 15 23.25 -24.35 -14.39
C ILE A 15 22.08 -25.00 -15.13
N THR A 16 22.15 -26.30 -15.46
CA THR A 16 21.04 -27.01 -16.10
C THR A 16 19.86 -27.27 -15.17
N VAL A 17 20.10 -27.52 -13.88
CA VAL A 17 19.02 -27.70 -12.88
C VAL A 17 18.31 -26.38 -12.58
N ILE A 18 19.01 -25.24 -12.67
CA ILE A 18 18.39 -23.90 -12.60
C ILE A 18 17.59 -23.58 -13.88
N LEU A 19 17.99 -24.10 -15.05
CA LEU A 19 17.26 -23.90 -16.31
C LEU A 19 16.03 -24.81 -16.48
N THR A 20 15.89 -25.89 -15.70
CA THR A 20 14.69 -26.75 -15.70
C THR A 20 13.77 -26.49 -14.52
N ALA A 21 13.75 -25.27 -13.97
CA ALA A 21 12.58 -24.81 -13.26
C ALA A 21 11.45 -24.75 -14.28
N VAL A 22 10.64 -25.82 -14.33
CA VAL A 22 9.35 -25.81 -15.01
C VAL A 22 8.64 -24.57 -14.50
N ALA A 23 8.54 -23.55 -15.35
CA ALA A 23 7.65 -22.44 -15.11
C ALA A 23 6.26 -23.03 -15.14
N VAL A 24 5.78 -23.47 -13.97
CA VAL A 24 4.37 -23.66 -13.71
C VAL A 24 3.78 -22.28 -13.99
N HIS A 25 3.27 -22.09 -15.21
CA HIS A 25 2.58 -20.88 -15.60
C HIS A 25 1.28 -20.89 -14.80
N ALA A 26 1.35 -20.36 -13.59
CA ALA A 26 0.18 -19.87 -12.90
C ALA A 26 -0.47 -18.84 -13.82
N GLN A 27 -1.61 -19.20 -14.40
CA GLN A 27 -2.33 -18.33 -15.33
C GLN A 27 -2.91 -17.17 -14.54
N ARG A 28 -2.17 -16.06 -14.46
CA ARG A 28 -2.66 -14.81 -13.89
C ARG A 28 -3.83 -14.31 -14.74
N ASP A 29 -4.85 -13.82 -14.06
CA ASP A 29 -6.03 -13.32 -14.76
C ASP A 29 -5.67 -12.11 -15.64
N THR A 30 -6.31 -12.00 -16.79
CA THR A 30 -6.16 -10.88 -17.73
C THR A 30 -7.49 -10.58 -18.40
N CYS A 31 -7.65 -9.37 -18.95
CA CYS A 31 -8.87 -9.02 -19.65
C CYS A 31 -9.21 -9.88 -20.88
N GLY A 32 -8.27 -10.69 -21.38
CA GLY A 32 -8.51 -11.65 -22.46
C GLY A 32 -8.92 -13.05 -21.97
N ALA A 33 -9.05 -13.28 -20.65
CA ALA A 33 -9.41 -14.59 -20.11
C ALA A 33 -10.89 -14.91 -20.29
N GLU A 34 -11.18 -16.12 -20.79
CA GLU A 34 -12.52 -16.70 -20.85
C GLU A 34 -12.90 -17.30 -19.50
N LEU A 35 -13.93 -16.73 -18.84
CA LEU A 35 -14.35 -17.15 -17.49
C LEU A 35 -15.63 -18.00 -17.49
N ASN A 36 -16.25 -18.17 -18.66
CA ASN A 36 -17.55 -18.83 -18.81
C ASN A 36 -17.55 -20.31 -18.39
N THR A 37 -16.35 -20.91 -18.22
CA THR A 37 -16.19 -22.31 -17.80
C THR A 37 -16.41 -22.52 -16.31
N PHE A 38 -16.24 -21.50 -15.46
CA PHE A 38 -16.34 -21.62 -14.01
C PHE A 38 -17.22 -20.57 -13.34
N LEU A 39 -17.60 -19.51 -14.06
CA LEU A 39 -18.56 -18.55 -13.53
C LEU A 39 -19.95 -19.19 -13.40
N PRO A 40 -20.68 -18.97 -12.30
CA PRO A 40 -22.04 -19.46 -12.16
C PRO A 40 -22.98 -18.73 -13.12
N ALA A 41 -23.99 -19.44 -13.66
CA ALA A 41 -25.08 -18.81 -14.40
C ALA A 41 -25.81 -17.79 -13.51
N PRO A 42 -26.26 -16.63 -14.04
CA PRO A 42 -26.29 -16.21 -15.44
C PRO A 42 -25.08 -15.36 -15.88
N PHE A 43 -23.98 -15.36 -15.14
CA PHE A 43 -22.84 -14.48 -15.44
C PHE A 43 -22.06 -14.97 -16.65
N ASN A 44 -22.01 -14.14 -17.70
CA ASN A 44 -21.25 -14.41 -18.92
C ASN A 44 -20.19 -13.32 -19.12
N SER A 45 -18.92 -13.72 -19.09
CA SER A 45 -17.77 -12.84 -19.20
C SER A 45 -17.60 -12.18 -20.57
N SER A 46 -18.06 -12.80 -21.64
CA SER A 46 -17.93 -12.28 -23.02
C SER A 46 -18.81 -11.05 -23.26
N ALA A 47 -19.83 -10.84 -22.43
CA ALA A 47 -20.71 -9.66 -22.47
C ALA A 47 -20.25 -8.53 -21.54
N LEU A 48 -19.15 -8.71 -20.80
CA LEU A 48 -18.64 -7.74 -19.84
C LEU A 48 -17.49 -6.92 -20.43
N LEU A 49 -17.51 -5.61 -20.18
CA LEU A 49 -16.34 -4.77 -20.35
C LEU A 49 -15.30 -5.15 -19.29
N CYS A 50 -14.02 -5.08 -19.63
CA CYS A 50 -12.93 -5.40 -18.72
C CYS A 50 -11.96 -4.25 -18.58
N LYS A 51 -11.53 -3.96 -17.34
CA LYS A 51 -10.48 -2.99 -17.02
C LYS A 51 -9.59 -3.52 -15.90
N SER A 52 -8.27 -3.37 -16.08
CA SER A 52 -7.32 -3.48 -14.98
C SER A 52 -7.45 -2.23 -14.11
N VAL A 53 -7.91 -2.39 -12.87
CA VAL A 53 -8.29 -1.27 -12.00
C VAL A 53 -7.18 -0.89 -11.03
N TRP A 54 -6.38 -1.85 -10.56
CA TRP A 54 -5.30 -1.59 -9.62
C TRP A 54 -4.38 -2.79 -9.42
N ASN A 55 -3.06 -2.62 -9.57
CA ASN A 55 -2.09 -3.72 -9.46
C ASN A 55 -2.51 -4.93 -10.30
N SER A 56 -2.88 -6.05 -9.66
CA SER A 56 -3.36 -7.28 -10.29
C SER A 56 -4.89 -7.46 -10.19
N PHE A 57 -5.61 -6.43 -9.73
CA PHE A 57 -7.06 -6.42 -9.68
C PHE A 57 -7.64 -6.09 -11.05
N ILE A 58 -8.52 -6.96 -11.51
CA ILE A 58 -9.25 -6.79 -12.76
C ILE A 58 -10.74 -6.74 -12.44
N LEU A 59 -11.38 -5.70 -12.96
CA LEU A 59 -12.82 -5.48 -12.86
C LEU A 59 -13.45 -5.75 -14.22
N ARG A 60 -14.42 -6.66 -14.26
CA ARG A 60 -15.31 -6.85 -15.41
C ARG A 60 -16.71 -6.45 -15.03
N TYR A 61 -17.41 -5.75 -15.92
CA TYR A 61 -18.71 -5.19 -15.64
C TYR A 61 -19.60 -5.09 -16.88
N SER A 62 -20.91 -5.23 -16.70
CA SER A 62 -21.87 -4.92 -17.76
C SER A 62 -22.11 -3.41 -17.81
N LYS A 63 -22.30 -2.83 -19.00
CA LYS A 63 -22.76 -1.43 -19.10
C LYS A 63 -24.09 -1.29 -18.37
N LEU A 64 -24.25 -0.20 -17.62
CA LEU A 64 -25.51 0.14 -16.98
C LEU A 64 -26.58 0.34 -18.06
N LYS A 65 -27.61 -0.50 -18.06
CA LYS A 65 -28.78 -0.34 -18.95
C LYS A 65 -29.83 0.52 -18.24
N SER A 66 -30.34 1.52 -18.95
CA SER A 66 -31.27 2.53 -18.40
C SER A 66 -32.60 1.96 -17.88
N GLU A 67 -33.01 0.77 -18.31
CA GLU A 67 -34.30 0.18 -17.96
C GLU A 67 -34.28 -0.49 -16.57
N ASP A 68 -33.19 -1.20 -16.24
CA ASP A 68 -33.08 -1.98 -15.01
C ASP A 68 -32.13 -1.37 -13.97
N ASN A 69 -31.22 -0.49 -14.39
CA ASN A 69 -30.09 0.02 -13.59
C ASN A 69 -29.26 -1.09 -12.90
N ILE A 70 -29.27 -2.30 -13.45
CA ILE A 70 -28.49 -3.44 -12.93
C ILE A 70 -27.13 -3.47 -13.61
N THR A 71 -26.08 -3.68 -12.80
CA THR A 71 -24.72 -3.92 -13.26
C THR A 71 -24.26 -5.27 -12.71
N SER A 72 -23.86 -6.18 -13.61
CA SER A 72 -23.14 -7.39 -13.25
C SER A 72 -21.67 -7.05 -13.07
N ILE A 73 -21.07 -7.51 -11.97
CA ILE A 73 -19.68 -7.24 -11.60
C ILE A 73 -18.95 -8.56 -11.38
N VAL A 74 -17.76 -8.67 -11.96
CA VAL A 74 -16.77 -9.71 -11.66
C VAL A 74 -15.47 -9.01 -11.26
N LEU A 75 -15.15 -9.07 -9.98
CA LEU A 75 -13.86 -8.63 -9.45
C LEU A 75 -12.93 -9.82 -9.32
N SER A 76 -11.70 -9.68 -9.77
CA SER A 76 -10.68 -10.73 -9.66
C SER A 76 -9.39 -10.17 -9.09
N ALA A 77 -8.73 -10.96 -8.26
CA ALA A 77 -7.42 -10.64 -7.68
C ALA A 77 -6.68 -11.93 -7.31
N PRO A 78 -5.34 -11.91 -7.28
CA PRO A 78 -4.55 -12.99 -6.70
C PRO A 78 -4.97 -13.25 -5.26
N TYR A 79 -5.11 -14.51 -4.89
CA TYR A 79 -5.63 -14.92 -3.59
C TYR A 79 -4.77 -16.01 -2.96
N SER A 80 -4.29 -15.75 -1.75
CA SER A 80 -3.56 -16.72 -0.92
C SER A 80 -4.30 -17.05 0.36
N SER A 81 -4.81 -16.03 1.06
CA SER A 81 -5.56 -16.14 2.30
C SER A 81 -6.25 -14.82 2.62
N GLY A 82 -7.15 -14.80 3.60
CA GLY A 82 -7.81 -13.57 4.06
C GLY A 82 -9.06 -13.28 3.27
N TRP A 83 -9.23 -12.05 2.80
CA TRP A 83 -10.44 -11.62 2.10
C TRP A 83 -10.10 -10.64 0.98
N VAL A 84 -10.95 -10.62 -0.04
CA VAL A 84 -10.93 -9.63 -1.14
C VAL A 84 -12.26 -8.90 -1.14
N GLY A 85 -12.26 -7.61 -1.41
CA GLY A 85 -13.51 -6.86 -1.43
C GLY A 85 -13.46 -5.60 -2.29
N ILE A 86 -14.65 -5.11 -2.62
CA ILE A 86 -14.87 -3.85 -3.32
C ILE A 86 -15.94 -3.05 -2.58
N GLY A 87 -15.62 -1.78 -2.29
CA GLY A 87 -16.49 -0.83 -1.61
C GLY A 87 -17.04 0.24 -2.55
N PHE A 88 -18.29 0.63 -2.34
CA PHE A 88 -19.00 1.66 -3.08
C PHE A 88 -19.32 2.83 -2.14
N SER A 89 -18.82 4.02 -2.47
CA SER A 89 -19.05 5.26 -1.74
C SER A 89 -19.15 6.47 -2.66
N ASN A 90 -19.82 7.51 -2.19
CA ASN A 90 -20.01 8.76 -2.94
C ASN A 90 -18.79 9.69 -2.85
N ASP A 91 -17.94 9.50 -1.85
CA ASP A 91 -16.79 10.37 -1.53
C ASP A 91 -15.44 9.65 -1.67
N GLY A 92 -15.45 8.41 -2.14
CA GLY A 92 -14.25 7.58 -2.26
C GLY A 92 -13.66 7.11 -0.93
N LYS A 93 -14.33 7.34 0.20
CA LYS A 93 -13.87 6.90 1.52
C LYS A 93 -14.46 5.54 1.88
N MET A 94 -13.75 4.82 2.74
CA MET A 94 -14.20 3.54 3.31
C MET A 94 -15.37 3.75 4.28
N VAL A 95 -15.27 4.73 5.18
CA VAL A 95 -16.30 5.01 6.16
C VAL A 95 -17.55 5.57 5.47
N GLY A 96 -18.69 4.95 5.71
CA GLY A 96 -19.98 5.24 5.06
C GLY A 96 -20.25 4.43 3.79
N SER A 97 -19.29 3.61 3.35
CA SER A 97 -19.41 2.76 2.15
C SER A 97 -20.21 1.48 2.41
N SER A 98 -20.73 0.89 1.32
CA SER A 98 -21.22 -0.49 1.31
C SER A 98 -20.28 -1.33 0.46
N ALA A 99 -19.90 -2.50 0.94
CA ALA A 99 -18.88 -3.34 0.31
C ALA A 99 -19.38 -4.76 0.06
N MET A 100 -18.90 -5.36 -1.02
CA MET A 100 -18.96 -6.81 -1.23
C MET A 100 -17.61 -7.39 -0.89
N VAL A 101 -17.58 -8.38 -0.01
CA VAL A 101 -16.36 -9.02 0.47
C VAL A 101 -16.51 -10.52 0.32
N GLY A 102 -15.50 -11.16 -0.27
CA GLY A 102 -15.45 -12.61 -0.36
C GLY A 102 -14.12 -13.18 0.13
N TRP A 103 -14.22 -14.40 0.65
CA TRP A 103 -13.12 -15.16 1.21
C TRP A 103 -13.40 -16.65 1.08
N ILE A 104 -12.35 -17.43 1.32
CA ILE A 104 -12.40 -18.89 1.34
C ILE A 104 -12.07 -19.32 2.76
N ASP A 105 -12.93 -20.12 3.37
CA ASP A 105 -12.68 -20.63 4.71
C ASP A 105 -11.63 -21.74 4.73
N ASN A 106 -11.25 -22.17 5.93
CA ASN A 106 -10.24 -23.21 6.12
C ASN A 106 -10.68 -24.59 5.58
N GLN A 107 -11.94 -24.75 5.20
CA GLN A 107 -12.50 -25.97 4.60
C GLN A 107 -12.60 -25.86 3.07
N GLY A 108 -12.11 -24.76 2.48
CA GLY A 108 -12.17 -24.50 1.04
C GLY A 108 -13.53 -24.00 0.55
N ARG A 109 -14.47 -23.67 1.45
CA ARG A 109 -15.78 -23.15 1.09
C ARG A 109 -15.68 -21.66 0.80
N ALA A 110 -16.27 -21.26 -0.31
CA ALA A 110 -16.28 -19.88 -0.75
C ALA A 110 -17.47 -19.12 -0.16
N TYR A 111 -17.21 -17.92 0.33
CA TYR A 111 -18.20 -17.01 0.89
C TYR A 111 -18.11 -15.66 0.20
N ILE A 112 -19.26 -15.03 0.01
CA ILE A 112 -19.36 -13.62 -0.36
C ILE A 112 -20.50 -13.01 0.46
N LYS A 113 -20.22 -11.89 1.10
CA LYS A 113 -21.19 -11.17 1.92
C LYS A 113 -21.10 -9.68 1.69
N GLN A 114 -22.23 -9.03 1.92
CA GLN A 114 -22.31 -7.59 1.91
C GLN A 114 -21.94 -7.02 3.29
N TYR A 115 -21.30 -5.85 3.30
CA TYR A 115 -20.92 -5.15 4.51
C TYR A 115 -21.25 -3.66 4.46
N TYR A 116 -21.63 -3.09 5.60
CA TYR A 116 -21.69 -1.65 5.82
C TYR A 116 -20.54 -1.22 6.73
N LEU A 117 -19.73 -0.28 6.25
CA LEU A 117 -18.51 0.17 6.93
C LEU A 117 -18.75 1.52 7.59
N SER A 118 -19.32 1.53 8.79
CA SER A 118 -19.73 2.75 9.50
C SER A 118 -18.59 3.50 10.21
N ASN A 119 -17.50 2.81 10.54
CA ASN A 119 -16.26 3.37 11.09
C ASN A 119 -15.11 2.35 10.88
N GLN A 120 -13.92 2.63 11.44
CA GLN A 120 -12.72 1.79 11.30
C GLN A 120 -12.55 0.74 12.42
N THR A 121 -13.49 0.64 13.37
CA THR A 121 -13.45 -0.37 14.44
C THR A 121 -14.21 -1.62 14.03
N SER A 122 -13.87 -2.75 14.63
CA SER A 122 -14.52 -4.05 14.35
C SER A 122 -16.05 -4.02 14.58
N SER A 123 -16.53 -3.17 15.49
CA SER A 123 -17.94 -2.94 15.76
C SER A 123 -18.66 -2.12 14.69
N GLY A 124 -17.93 -1.32 13.91
CA GLY A 124 -18.49 -0.55 12.82
C GLY A 124 -18.48 -1.25 11.47
N VAL A 125 -17.92 -2.46 11.41
CA VAL A 125 -17.96 -3.36 10.25
C VAL A 125 -19.16 -4.28 10.41
N LYS A 126 -20.22 -4.01 9.68
CA LYS A 126 -21.51 -4.66 9.87
C LYS A 126 -21.84 -5.58 8.71
N VAL A 127 -22.21 -6.82 9.01
CA VAL A 127 -22.33 -7.91 8.02
C VAL A 127 -23.77 -8.06 7.59
N ASP A 128 -23.96 -8.42 6.32
CA ASP A 128 -25.26 -8.50 5.66
C ASP A 128 -26.04 -7.18 5.76
N GLU A 129 -25.31 -6.08 5.97
CA GLU A 129 -25.81 -4.72 6.02
C GLU A 129 -25.23 -3.90 4.86
N GLY A 130 -25.94 -2.85 4.46
CA GLY A 130 -25.46 -1.87 3.51
C GLY A 130 -26.53 -1.52 2.48
N LYS A 131 -26.10 -0.83 1.43
CA LYS A 131 -26.99 -0.17 0.48
C LYS A 131 -27.00 -0.84 -0.88
N LEU A 132 -26.13 -1.84 -1.09
CA LEU A 132 -26.07 -2.57 -2.34
C LEU A 132 -27.39 -3.31 -2.48
N LEU A 133 -28.22 -2.84 -3.40
CA LEU A 133 -29.46 -3.51 -3.77
C LEU A 133 -29.07 -4.72 -4.61
N THR A 134 -29.17 -5.91 -4.01
CA THR A 134 -28.96 -7.18 -4.68
C THR A 134 -30.19 -7.55 -5.51
N THR A 135 -29.98 -8.32 -6.57
CA THR A 135 -31.05 -8.89 -7.39
C THR A 135 -31.38 -10.30 -6.90
N ASP A 136 -32.35 -10.97 -7.51
CA ASP A 136 -32.65 -12.39 -7.25
C ASP A 136 -31.52 -13.34 -7.71
N VAL A 137 -30.51 -12.81 -8.41
CA VAL A 137 -29.33 -13.57 -8.82
C VAL A 137 -28.36 -13.70 -7.64
N PRO A 138 -28.03 -14.92 -7.20
CA PRO A 138 -27.14 -15.12 -6.06
C PRO A 138 -25.73 -14.61 -6.37
N SER A 139 -25.12 -13.98 -5.37
CA SER A 139 -23.71 -13.62 -5.40
C SER A 139 -22.85 -14.87 -5.15
N ALA A 140 -21.69 -14.96 -5.79
CA ALA A 140 -20.76 -16.08 -5.60
C ALA A 140 -19.31 -15.60 -5.47
N ALA A 141 -18.52 -16.36 -4.73
CA ALA A 141 -17.07 -16.33 -4.78
C ALA A 141 -16.57 -17.64 -5.37
N VAL A 142 -15.59 -17.58 -6.28
CA VAL A 142 -15.01 -18.75 -6.94
C VAL A 142 -13.50 -18.66 -6.89
N LEU A 143 -12.82 -19.74 -6.52
CA LEU A 143 -11.39 -19.89 -6.73
C LEU A 143 -11.14 -20.55 -8.08
N TYR A 144 -10.27 -19.94 -8.88
CA TYR A 144 -9.80 -20.56 -10.11
C TYR A 144 -8.34 -20.16 -10.36
N GLY A 145 -7.46 -21.17 -10.46
CA GLY A 145 -6.01 -20.96 -10.42
C GLY A 145 -5.60 -20.28 -9.12
N ASP A 146 -4.77 -19.25 -9.23
CA ASP A 146 -4.27 -18.46 -8.08
C ASP A 146 -5.14 -17.23 -7.77
N ASN A 147 -6.33 -17.12 -8.37
CA ASN A 147 -7.20 -15.96 -8.21
C ASN A 147 -8.52 -16.32 -7.55
N ILE A 148 -9.05 -15.36 -6.78
CA ILE A 148 -10.45 -15.35 -6.35
C ILE A 148 -11.24 -14.45 -7.29
N TYR A 149 -12.45 -14.89 -7.62
CA TYR A 149 -13.43 -14.17 -8.42
C TYR A 149 -14.65 -13.89 -7.57
N LEU A 150 -14.99 -12.62 -7.39
CA LEU A 150 -16.21 -12.18 -6.71
C LEU A 150 -17.22 -11.75 -7.77
N VAL A 151 -18.38 -12.39 -7.76
CA VAL A 151 -19.36 -12.28 -8.82
C VAL A 151 -20.70 -11.92 -8.21
N PHE A 152 -21.27 -10.80 -8.62
CA PHE A 152 -22.52 -10.31 -8.05
C PHE A 152 -23.19 -9.28 -8.96
N GLN A 153 -24.47 -9.03 -8.73
CA GLN A 153 -25.22 -7.96 -9.37
C GLN A 153 -25.57 -6.87 -8.37
N VAL A 154 -25.48 -5.63 -8.80
CA VAL A 154 -25.89 -4.45 -8.02
C VAL A 154 -26.84 -3.58 -8.83
N LYS A 155 -27.87 -3.05 -8.15
CA LYS A 155 -28.79 -2.07 -8.72
C LYS A 155 -28.42 -0.66 -8.27
N PHE A 156 -28.32 0.26 -9.24
CA PHE A 156 -28.12 1.70 -9.01
C PHE A 156 -29.45 2.46 -9.19
N PRO A 157 -29.63 3.67 -8.64
CA PRO A 157 -28.77 4.38 -7.68
C PRO A 157 -28.92 3.84 -6.24
N LEU A 158 -27.83 3.96 -5.47
CA LEU A 158 -27.71 3.50 -4.08
C LEU A 158 -28.42 4.46 -3.10
N HIS A 159 -29.59 4.06 -2.56
CA HIS A 159 -30.30 4.83 -1.52
C HIS A 159 -30.01 4.28 -0.11
N ILE A 160 -29.79 5.19 0.85
CA ILE A 160 -29.24 4.88 2.18
C ILE A 160 -30.33 4.49 3.17
N ALA A 161 -30.39 3.22 3.58
CA ALA A 161 -31.14 2.79 4.76
C ALA A 161 -30.24 2.06 5.77
N ARG A 162 -30.56 2.21 7.06
CA ARG A 162 -29.75 1.78 8.21
C ARG A 162 -30.41 0.53 8.81
N GLN A 163 -29.66 -0.56 8.96
CA GLN A 163 -30.12 -1.78 9.66
C GLN A 163 -29.15 -2.19 10.77
N THR A 164 -29.47 -3.27 11.47
CA THR A 164 -28.89 -3.70 12.77
C THR A 164 -28.10 -5.01 12.66
N PRO A 165 -27.09 -5.24 13.54
CA PRO A 165 -25.92 -6.04 13.21
C PRO A 165 -26.04 -7.52 13.55
N ASN A 166 -25.38 -8.36 12.74
CA ASN A 166 -25.02 -9.75 13.06
C ASN A 166 -23.50 -9.97 12.93
N LYS A 167 -22.98 -10.93 13.71
CA LYS A 167 -21.55 -11.09 14.03
C LYS A 167 -20.77 -11.85 12.96
N PHE A 168 -20.00 -11.13 12.15
CA PHE A 168 -18.75 -11.59 11.53
C PHE A 168 -17.79 -10.39 11.45
N HIS A 169 -16.53 -10.55 11.86
CA HIS A 169 -15.56 -9.45 11.93
C HIS A 169 -14.59 -9.50 10.76
N LEU A 170 -14.44 -8.38 10.05
CA LEU A 170 -13.42 -8.21 9.01
C LEU A 170 -12.16 -7.61 9.64
N THR A 171 -11.00 -8.16 9.30
CA THR A 171 -9.69 -7.57 9.67
C THR A 171 -9.40 -6.35 8.79
N GLU A 172 -8.48 -5.49 9.22
CA GLU A 172 -7.99 -4.40 8.37
C GLU A 172 -7.34 -4.97 7.10
N HIS A 173 -7.57 -4.32 5.95
CA HIS A 173 -6.93 -4.68 4.68
C HIS A 173 -5.41 -4.46 4.76
N ASP A 174 -4.63 -5.36 4.14
CA ASP A 174 -3.18 -5.17 4.00
C ASP A 174 -2.84 -4.10 2.96
N ASP A 175 -3.68 -3.97 1.93
CA ASP A 175 -3.53 -2.96 0.87
C ASP A 175 -4.90 -2.49 0.36
N LYS A 176 -4.99 -1.23 -0.07
CA LYS A 176 -6.25 -0.63 -0.57
C LYS A 176 -6.02 0.48 -1.58
N THR A 177 -7.04 0.71 -2.41
CA THR A 177 -7.11 1.85 -3.33
C THR A 177 -8.53 2.41 -3.43
N THR A 178 -8.66 3.60 -4.00
CA THR A 178 -9.94 4.24 -4.34
C THR A 178 -9.92 4.72 -5.77
N LEU A 179 -10.98 4.41 -6.52
CA LEU A 179 -11.14 4.74 -7.93
C LEU A 179 -12.54 5.33 -8.16
N SER A 180 -12.66 6.33 -9.03
CA SER A 180 -13.94 6.75 -9.58
C SER A 180 -14.19 5.96 -10.85
N PHE A 181 -15.37 5.34 -10.93
CA PHE A 181 -15.72 4.43 -11.99
C PHE A 181 -17.09 4.77 -12.55
N ASP A 182 -17.16 5.04 -13.86
CA ASP A 182 -18.42 5.22 -14.57
C ASP A 182 -18.82 3.89 -15.22
N PHE A 183 -19.95 3.32 -14.79
CA PHE A 183 -20.50 2.09 -15.34
C PHE A 183 -21.34 2.31 -16.61
N SER A 184 -21.62 3.56 -16.99
CA SER A 184 -22.40 3.93 -18.18
C SER A 184 -21.53 4.13 -19.42
N SER A 185 -20.39 4.79 -19.26
CA SER A 185 -19.40 5.03 -20.33
C SER A 185 -18.32 3.96 -20.23
N GLY A 186 -18.02 3.22 -21.30
CA GLY A 186 -16.94 2.21 -21.28
C GLY A 186 -15.51 2.77 -21.10
N ASP A 187 -15.37 4.02 -20.64
CA ASP A 187 -14.16 4.82 -20.69
C ASP A 187 -13.80 5.58 -19.41
N SER A 188 -12.47 5.72 -19.27
CA SER A 188 -11.64 6.33 -18.21
C SER A 188 -12.01 6.05 -16.74
N VAL A 189 -11.20 5.19 -16.11
CA VAL A 189 -11.05 5.15 -14.65
C VAL A 189 -10.31 6.41 -14.20
N SER A 190 -10.96 7.29 -13.45
CA SER A 190 -10.28 8.41 -12.80
C SER A 190 -9.81 7.95 -11.42
N THR A 191 -8.50 7.77 -11.24
CA THR A 191 -7.92 7.45 -9.93
C THR A 191 -8.13 8.64 -9.00
N TYR A 192 -9.07 8.53 -8.04
CA TYR A 192 -9.24 9.53 -6.99
C TYR A 192 -8.03 9.56 -6.03
N TYR A 193 -7.27 8.46 -5.99
CA TYR A 193 -6.06 8.38 -5.19
C TYR A 193 -4.97 9.34 -5.71
N PRO A 194 -4.44 10.26 -4.90
CA PRO A 194 -3.45 11.25 -5.33
C PRO A 194 -2.05 10.61 -5.49
N TYR A 195 -1.92 9.71 -6.46
CA TYR A 195 -0.73 8.90 -6.71
C TYR A 195 0.53 9.77 -6.88
N GLN A 196 0.41 10.86 -7.65
CA GLN A 196 1.51 11.80 -7.87
C GLN A 196 1.98 12.42 -6.56
N LEU A 197 1.05 12.77 -5.66
CA LEU A 197 1.40 13.36 -4.37
C LEU A 197 2.09 12.35 -3.46
N LYS A 198 1.61 11.08 -3.42
CA LYS A 198 2.29 9.99 -2.70
C LYS A 198 3.70 9.76 -3.22
N ARG A 199 3.86 9.74 -4.55
CA ARG A 199 5.17 9.56 -5.20
C ARG A 199 6.12 10.72 -4.89
N ASN A 200 5.63 11.96 -4.95
CA ASN A 200 6.43 13.14 -4.65
C ASN A 200 6.82 13.20 -3.17
N HIS A 201 5.90 12.87 -2.25
CA HIS A 201 6.21 12.74 -0.82
C HIS A 201 7.35 11.74 -0.57
N GLY A 202 7.24 10.53 -1.15
CA GLY A 202 8.27 9.50 -1.05
C GLY A 202 9.61 9.96 -1.65
N ALA A 203 9.58 10.58 -2.83
CA ALA A 203 10.79 11.09 -3.50
C ALA A 203 11.50 12.15 -2.66
N PHE A 204 10.78 13.19 -2.20
CA PHE A 204 11.36 14.23 -1.35
C PHE A 204 11.90 13.68 -0.03
N ALA A 205 11.18 12.73 0.60
CA ALA A 205 11.66 12.09 1.82
C ALA A 205 12.95 11.27 1.59
N ILE A 206 13.03 10.51 0.50
CA ILE A 206 14.22 9.72 0.15
C ILE A 206 15.40 10.64 -0.18
N PHE A 207 15.22 11.64 -1.04
CA PHE A 207 16.33 12.52 -1.43
C PHE A 207 16.78 13.42 -0.28
N GLY A 208 15.86 14.02 0.47
CA GLY A 208 16.18 14.88 1.61
C GLY A 208 16.77 14.10 2.79
N TRP A 209 15.95 13.26 3.43
CA TRP A 209 16.32 12.57 4.67
C TRP A 209 17.14 11.30 4.45
N GLY A 210 16.92 10.59 3.34
CA GLY A 210 17.57 9.31 3.06
C GLY A 210 18.93 9.41 2.36
N VAL A 211 19.18 10.49 1.60
CA VAL A 211 20.41 10.64 0.80
C VAL A 211 21.21 11.86 1.21
N LEU A 212 20.64 13.07 1.11
CA LEU A 212 21.39 14.31 1.34
C LEU A 212 21.84 14.46 2.79
N VAL A 213 20.96 14.23 3.77
CA VAL A 213 21.34 14.35 5.18
C VAL A 213 22.47 13.38 5.57
N PRO A 214 22.40 12.07 5.25
CA PRO A 214 23.53 11.16 5.45
C PRO A 214 24.80 11.58 4.70
N LEU A 215 24.68 12.08 3.46
CA LEU A 215 25.82 12.54 2.68
C LEU A 215 26.53 13.74 3.33
N GLY A 216 25.77 14.69 3.90
CA GLY A 216 26.31 15.81 4.67
C GLY A 216 27.08 15.34 5.90
N ALA A 217 26.58 14.33 6.63
CA ALA A 217 27.27 13.73 7.76
C ALA A 217 28.56 12.97 7.35
N ILE A 218 28.52 12.24 6.24
CA ILE A 218 29.68 11.56 5.65
C ILE A 218 30.75 12.58 5.25
N ALA A 219 30.37 13.68 4.62
CA ALA A 219 31.30 14.76 4.25
C ALA A 219 32.03 15.30 5.50
N ALA A 220 31.31 15.60 6.58
CA ALA A 220 31.92 16.05 7.84
C ALA A 220 32.85 15.01 8.48
N ARG A 221 32.57 13.71 8.29
CA ARG A 221 33.38 12.62 8.83
C ARG A 221 34.69 12.41 8.06
N TYR A 222 34.62 12.36 6.72
CA TYR A 222 35.76 11.94 5.89
C TYR A 222 36.54 13.10 5.28
N LEU A 223 35.92 14.26 5.07
CA LEU A 223 36.59 15.41 4.46
C LEU A 223 37.18 16.38 5.47
N ARG A 224 37.15 16.07 6.78
CA ARG A 224 37.59 16.97 7.87
C ARG A 224 39.02 17.52 7.72
N HIS A 225 39.89 16.82 6.99
CA HIS A 225 41.25 17.25 6.68
C HIS A 225 41.34 18.39 5.63
N LYS A 226 40.24 18.69 4.93
CA LYS A 226 40.12 19.76 3.93
C LYS A 226 39.45 20.98 4.54
N ASP A 227 40.09 21.62 5.51
CA ASP A 227 39.59 22.85 6.12
C ASP A 227 39.84 24.07 5.21
N PRO A 228 38.87 25.01 5.01
CA PRO A 228 37.50 25.04 5.55
C PRO A 228 36.44 24.37 4.66
N LEU A 229 36.84 23.76 3.54
CA LEU A 229 35.93 23.20 2.53
C LEU A 229 34.93 22.19 3.11
N TRP A 230 35.36 21.30 4.01
CA TRP A 230 34.49 20.28 4.61
C TRP A 230 33.30 20.91 5.34
N TYR A 231 33.51 22.04 6.00
CA TYR A 231 32.50 22.73 6.78
C TYR A 231 31.43 23.32 5.84
N TYR A 232 31.85 24.00 4.77
CA TYR A 232 30.94 24.54 3.77
C TYR A 232 30.14 23.44 3.06
N LEU A 233 30.79 22.34 2.67
CA LEU A 233 30.11 21.19 2.05
C LEU A 233 29.10 20.56 3.00
N HIS A 234 29.47 20.34 4.27
CA HIS A 234 28.57 19.82 5.29
C HIS A 234 27.33 20.70 5.44
N VAL A 235 27.54 22.00 5.69
CA VAL A 235 26.46 22.96 5.92
C VAL A 235 25.53 23.05 4.70
N LEU A 236 26.10 23.20 3.49
CA LEU A 236 25.33 23.32 2.25
C LEU A 236 24.45 22.08 2.01
N VAL A 237 25.04 20.88 2.10
CA VAL A 237 24.32 19.63 1.83
C VAL A 237 23.26 19.37 2.91
N GLN A 238 23.54 19.68 4.18
CA GLN A 238 22.57 19.54 5.27
C GLN A 238 21.37 20.48 5.10
N PHE A 239 21.59 21.75 4.78
CA PHE A 239 20.50 22.70 4.53
C PHE A 239 19.64 22.29 3.33
N LEU A 240 20.27 21.84 2.23
CA LEU A 240 19.53 21.36 1.07
C LEU A 240 18.71 20.10 1.40
N GLY A 241 19.30 19.16 2.14
CA GLY A 241 18.62 17.96 2.63
C GLY A 241 17.41 18.29 3.51
N TYR A 242 17.57 19.24 4.44
CA TYR A 242 16.50 19.68 5.34
C TYR A 242 15.34 20.36 4.57
N ILE A 243 15.63 21.26 3.62
CA ILE A 243 14.60 21.96 2.83
C ILE A 243 13.80 20.96 1.98
N ILE A 244 14.47 20.05 1.28
CA ILE A 244 13.81 19.01 0.47
C ILE A 244 13.02 18.05 1.38
N GLY A 245 13.61 17.65 2.51
CA GLY A 245 12.96 16.80 3.50
C GLY A 245 11.70 17.44 4.10
N PHE A 246 11.74 18.74 4.37
CA PHE A 246 10.59 19.52 4.84
C PHE A 246 9.47 19.57 3.78
N ALA A 247 9.79 19.77 2.50
CA ALA A 247 8.82 19.65 1.41
C ALA A 247 8.19 18.24 1.34
N GLY A 248 8.96 17.21 1.66
CA GLY A 248 8.46 15.85 1.90
C GLY A 248 7.41 15.80 3.01
N VAL A 249 7.65 16.42 4.16
CA VAL A 249 6.66 16.47 5.25
C VAL A 249 5.39 17.23 4.85
N VAL A 250 5.52 18.40 4.22
CA VAL A 250 4.38 19.21 3.75
C VAL A 250 3.51 18.42 2.76
N SER A 251 4.13 17.74 1.79
CA SER A 251 3.41 16.88 0.85
C SER A 251 2.78 15.66 1.54
N GLY A 252 3.39 15.12 2.60
CA GLY A 252 2.83 14.07 3.45
C GLY A 252 1.58 14.52 4.23
N ILE A 253 1.58 15.73 4.78
CA ILE A 253 0.41 16.34 5.43
C ILE A 253 -0.72 16.54 4.40
N ALA A 254 -0.39 17.07 3.21
CA ALA A 254 -1.36 17.22 2.14
C ALA A 254 -1.94 15.86 1.69
N LEU A 255 -1.11 14.82 1.66
CA LEU A 255 -1.55 13.45 1.35
C LEU A 255 -2.50 12.91 2.42
N TYR A 256 -2.17 13.09 3.70
CA TYR A 256 -3.04 12.71 4.82
C TYR A 256 -4.39 13.42 4.76
N ASN A 257 -4.42 14.72 4.49
CA ASN A 257 -5.67 15.49 4.41
C ASN A 257 -6.59 15.05 3.27
N ARG A 258 -6.05 14.45 2.20
CA ARG A 258 -6.83 13.94 1.06
C ARG A 258 -7.28 12.50 1.25
N THR A 259 -6.45 11.67 1.88
CA THR A 259 -6.67 10.21 1.93
C THR A 259 -7.17 9.72 3.29
N HIS A 260 -6.92 10.49 4.35
CA HIS A 260 -7.09 10.09 5.75
C HIS A 260 -6.49 8.71 6.08
N SER A 261 -5.46 8.26 5.32
CA SER A 261 -4.75 7.02 5.60
C SER A 261 -3.81 7.23 6.79
N ASN A 262 -3.97 6.43 7.85
CA ASN A 262 -3.20 6.61 9.07
C ASN A 262 -2.14 5.52 9.24
N PHE A 263 -0.88 5.84 8.94
CA PHE A 263 0.27 4.99 9.20
C PHE A 263 0.99 5.50 10.45
N THR A 264 0.49 5.15 11.63
CA THR A 264 0.90 5.74 12.91
C THR A 264 2.41 5.66 13.14
N THR A 265 3.04 4.52 12.83
CA THR A 265 4.50 4.33 12.99
C THR A 265 5.32 5.19 12.03
N HIS A 266 4.97 5.21 10.75
CA HIS A 266 5.66 6.06 9.77
C HIS A 266 5.52 7.55 10.14
N ARG A 267 4.31 7.96 10.55
CA ARG A 267 4.03 9.33 10.98
C ARG A 267 4.82 9.71 12.23
N SER A 268 4.87 8.86 13.25
CA SER A 268 5.61 9.15 14.48
C SER A 268 7.10 9.27 14.21
N LEU A 269 7.68 8.34 13.43
CA LEU A 269 9.08 8.42 13.00
C LEU A 269 9.36 9.70 12.18
N GLY A 270 8.45 10.08 11.29
CA GLY A 270 8.61 11.26 10.44
C GLY A 270 8.61 12.56 11.25
N ILE A 271 7.72 12.65 12.25
CA ILE A 271 7.68 13.79 13.19
C ILE A 271 8.96 13.83 14.04
N SER A 272 9.44 12.68 14.53
CA SER A 272 10.69 12.61 15.30
C SER A 272 11.90 13.06 14.48
N VAL A 273 12.00 12.64 13.21
CA VAL A 273 13.09 13.07 12.31
C VAL A 273 13.01 14.57 12.02
N LEU A 274 11.82 15.11 11.74
CA LEU A 274 11.66 16.55 11.55
C LEU A 274 12.11 17.32 12.80
N ALA A 275 11.70 16.90 13.99
CA ALA A 275 12.08 17.55 15.24
C ALA A 275 13.60 17.52 15.46
N LEU A 276 14.24 16.37 15.24
CA LEU A 276 15.71 16.23 15.34
C LEU A 276 16.43 17.10 14.31
N GLY A 277 15.96 17.13 13.06
CA GLY A 277 16.52 17.99 12.01
C GLY A 277 16.39 19.48 12.35
N SER A 278 15.24 19.92 12.88
CA SER A 278 15.05 21.30 13.33
C SER A 278 16.01 21.66 14.47
N LEU A 279 16.23 20.73 15.40
CA LEU A 279 17.22 20.86 16.47
C LEU A 279 18.65 20.99 15.93
N GLN A 280 19.00 20.33 14.82
CA GLN A 280 20.30 20.53 14.13
C GLN A 280 20.43 21.91 13.49
N VAL A 281 19.37 22.39 12.84
CA VAL A 281 19.36 23.73 12.24
C VAL A 281 19.53 24.80 13.34
N ILE A 282 18.88 24.63 14.49
CA ILE A 282 19.09 25.49 15.66
C ILE A 282 20.53 25.36 16.19
N ALA A 283 21.09 24.14 16.23
CA ALA A 283 22.47 23.89 16.66
C ALA A 283 23.47 24.72 15.85
N PHE A 284 23.26 24.84 14.54
CA PHE A 284 24.10 25.68 13.67
C PHE A 284 24.09 27.15 14.09
N PHE A 285 22.93 27.74 14.38
CA PHE A 285 22.85 29.14 14.82
C PHE A 285 23.43 29.36 16.23
N LEU A 286 23.42 28.34 17.07
CA LEU A 286 23.99 28.36 18.41
C LEU A 286 25.46 27.91 18.44
N HIS A 287 26.13 27.81 17.29
CA HIS A 287 27.52 27.37 17.17
C HIS A 287 28.45 28.28 17.99
N PRO A 288 29.08 27.78 19.06
CA PRO A 288 29.83 28.64 19.96
C PRO A 288 31.29 28.77 19.51
N ASN A 289 31.95 29.88 19.87
CA ASN A 289 33.36 30.10 19.55
C ASN A 289 34.26 28.96 20.05
N ASN A 290 35.37 28.73 19.33
CA ASN A 290 36.26 27.59 19.55
C ASN A 290 36.82 27.50 20.98
N ASP A 291 37.02 28.64 21.65
CA ASP A 291 37.62 28.70 22.99
C ASP A 291 36.60 28.59 24.15
N SER A 292 35.31 28.44 23.84
CA SER A 292 34.26 28.38 24.86
C SER A 292 34.16 27.01 25.53
N GLN A 293 33.93 26.97 26.85
CA GLN A 293 33.68 25.71 27.56
C GLN A 293 32.38 25.02 27.12
N VAL A 294 31.41 25.80 26.63
CA VAL A 294 30.12 25.33 26.09
C VAL A 294 30.31 24.51 24.81
N ARG A 295 31.42 24.69 24.07
CA ARG A 295 31.76 23.95 22.85
C ARG A 295 31.72 22.44 23.04
N LYS A 296 32.17 21.94 24.20
CA LYS A 296 32.15 20.50 24.51
C LYS A 296 30.73 19.96 24.60
N CYS A 297 29.84 20.68 25.30
CA CYS A 297 28.43 20.31 25.42
C CYS A 297 27.73 20.37 24.05
N TRP A 298 27.98 21.43 23.27
CA TRP A 298 27.44 21.59 21.93
C TRP A 298 27.89 20.44 20.99
N ASN A 299 29.17 20.07 21.00
CA ASN A 299 29.69 18.95 20.20
C ASN A 299 29.02 17.62 20.58
N GLN A 300 28.87 17.34 21.88
CA GLN A 300 28.23 16.12 22.35
C GLN A 300 26.76 16.06 21.93
N TYR A 301 26.04 17.15 22.13
CA TYR A 301 24.65 17.31 21.69
C TYR A 301 24.54 17.07 20.19
N HIS A 302 25.29 17.80 19.37
CA HIS A 302 25.26 17.74 17.91
C HIS A 302 25.57 16.31 17.40
N HIS A 303 26.55 15.63 17.98
CA HIS A 303 26.86 14.24 17.62
C HIS A 303 25.77 13.24 18.03
N CYS A 304 25.24 13.33 19.24
CA CYS A 304 24.18 12.44 19.72
C CYS A 304 22.91 12.56 18.87
N THR A 305 22.48 13.79 18.61
CA THR A 305 21.29 14.06 17.80
C THR A 305 21.49 13.60 16.36
N THR A 306 22.70 13.78 15.79
CA THR A 306 23.01 13.29 14.42
C THR A 306 22.91 11.77 14.34
N PHE A 307 23.46 11.05 15.33
CA PHE A 307 23.41 9.60 15.35
C PHE A 307 21.97 9.08 15.41
N LEU A 308 21.14 9.66 16.29
CA LEU A 308 19.73 9.29 16.43
C LEU A 308 18.95 9.57 15.14
N GLU A 309 19.14 10.73 14.53
CA GLU A 309 18.47 11.13 13.29
C GLU A 309 18.78 10.18 12.13
N VAL A 310 20.07 9.91 11.88
CA VAL A 310 20.50 9.00 10.82
C VAL A 310 19.94 7.59 11.04
N MET A 311 19.93 7.09 12.29
CA MET A 311 19.34 5.79 12.61
C MET A 311 17.84 5.76 12.28
N MET A 312 17.07 6.80 12.63
CA MET A 312 15.64 6.87 12.34
C MET A 312 15.36 6.97 10.83
N CYS A 313 16.15 7.74 10.08
CA CYS A 313 16.05 7.85 8.62
C CYS A 313 16.17 6.50 7.91
N THR A 314 16.99 5.56 8.41
CA THR A 314 17.12 4.23 7.81
C THR A 314 15.91 3.32 8.03
N LYS A 315 15.08 3.59 9.05
CA LYS A 315 13.86 2.81 9.36
C LYS A 315 12.63 3.36 8.65
N LEU A 316 12.57 4.68 8.42
CA LEU A 316 11.43 5.38 7.83
C LEU A 316 10.87 4.78 6.52
N PRO A 317 11.70 4.40 5.52
CA PRO A 317 11.20 3.84 4.26
C PRO A 317 10.52 2.48 4.42
N LYS A 318 10.95 1.69 5.41
CA LYS A 318 10.42 0.34 5.68
C LYS A 318 9.02 0.38 6.30
N GLU A 319 8.73 1.44 7.07
CA GLU A 319 7.43 1.67 7.69
C GLU A 319 6.46 2.43 6.77
N GLY A 320 6.98 3.15 5.78
CA GLY A 320 6.18 3.90 4.79
C GLY A 320 5.77 3.07 3.56
N THR A 321 6.31 1.86 3.43
CA THR A 321 5.86 0.86 2.46
C THR A 321 4.85 -0.05 3.16
N CYS A 322 3.77 -0.46 2.47
CA CYS A 322 2.91 -1.52 2.96
C CYS A 322 3.78 -2.78 3.02
N ASN A 323 4.41 -3.00 4.16
CA ASN A 323 5.23 -4.16 4.39
C ASN A 323 4.23 -5.30 4.58
N GLY A 324 3.94 -6.02 3.50
CA GLY A 324 3.28 -7.33 3.53
C GLY A 324 4.20 -8.31 4.25
N ARG A 325 4.39 -8.10 5.56
CA ARG A 325 4.99 -9.09 6.43
C ARG A 325 3.85 -10.03 6.77
N LEU A 326 3.76 -11.12 6.02
CA LEU A 326 3.07 -12.35 6.37
C LEU A 326 3.35 -12.67 7.84
N GLN A 327 2.50 -12.18 8.74
CA GLN A 327 2.37 -12.72 10.07
C GLN A 327 1.21 -13.69 9.98
N MET A 328 1.57 -14.97 9.74
CA MET A 328 0.64 -16.06 9.97
C MET A 328 0.14 -15.95 11.41
N PRO A 329 -1.18 -15.88 11.66
CA PRO A 329 -1.71 -16.02 13.01
C PRO A 329 -1.44 -17.46 13.45
N THR A 330 -0.53 -17.65 14.40
CA THR A 330 -0.47 -18.88 15.18
C THR A 330 -1.71 -18.91 16.07
N HIS A 331 -2.76 -19.60 15.62
CA HIS A 331 -3.88 -19.94 16.49
C HIS A 331 -3.39 -20.94 17.54
N HIS A 332 -3.29 -20.49 18.79
CA HIS A 332 -3.32 -21.39 19.94
C HIS A 332 -4.76 -21.88 20.13
N PRO A 333 -4.99 -23.21 20.17
CA PRO A 333 -6.27 -23.76 20.57
C PRO A 333 -6.31 -23.79 22.10
N ASN A 334 -7.13 -22.95 22.73
CA ASN A 334 -7.48 -23.14 24.12
C ASN A 334 -8.99 -23.39 24.22
N SER A 335 -9.27 -24.67 24.53
CA SER A 335 -10.27 -25.18 25.48
C SER A 335 -11.62 -24.49 25.56
#